data_AF-A0A453A9V0-F1
#
_entry.id   AF-A0A453A9V0-F1
#
_cell.length_a   1.000
_cell.length_b   1.000
_cell.length_c   1.000
_cell.angle_alpha   90.00
_cell.angle_beta   90.00
_cell.angle_gamma   90.00
#
_symmetry.space_group_name_H-M   'P 1'
#
loop_
_entity.id
_entity.type
_entity.pdbx_description
1 polymer ?
#
loop_
_entity_poly.entity_id
_entity_poly.type
_entity_poly.pdbx_seq_one_letter_code
_entity_poly.pdbx_strand_id
1 'polypeptide(L)'
;NVIEEKTRRIGFWSPVSGLSPFLNSSTRPVQDRRRLRADQVLRTVIWPGDSTTVPRGWDFPVNGKILQIAVPVRRDFKFFVNVEASPNSSELVVNGYSIDVFEAAVKKLPYALRYKYIPYDCANSYDKLVSEVYFKTFDAAVGDVTIIANRTRYVDFTMPYTESGVSMLVLARKDEDEPTMWVFLEPLTKDLWMATVVFMVVTGLFVWMIENPINEEFKGSKWKQFSTSFYFAFSTWTFTHDQKFKSLQSKVIVVSWCFVMLVIVQSYTASLSSMLTAKRLQPSVTDPRQLLHNGHYVGYQNGSFVHSMLRRLRFEERWIKVCSTQEEYAKALKLGSKNGGVSAIFDETPYINSFLLQYGKGFQKVGPIDRTVGFGFVSSLNLSPSLGAC
;
A
#
# COMPACT_ATOMS: atom_id res chain seq x y z
N ASN A 1 -6.76 -56.23 13.24
CA ASN A 1 -5.42 -55.60 13.26
C ASN A 1 -4.45 -56.60 12.69
N VAL A 2 -3.72 -56.26 11.64
CA VAL A 2 -2.71 -57.15 11.04
C VAL A 2 -1.40 -56.37 11.07
N ILE A 3 -0.40 -56.91 11.76
CA ILE A 3 0.93 -56.32 11.85
C ILE A 3 1.89 -57.44 11.48
N GLU A 4 2.66 -57.19 10.42
CA GLU A 4 3.54 -58.19 9.81
C GLU A 4 2.77 -59.49 9.50
N GLU A 5 3.12 -60.60 10.14
CA GLU A 5 2.51 -61.92 9.93
C GLU A 5 1.47 -62.29 11.01
N LYS A 6 1.23 -61.42 12.01
CA LYS A 6 0.33 -61.71 13.14
C LYS A 6 -0.99 -60.97 13.03
N THR A 7 -2.07 -61.74 12.92
CA THR A 7 -3.44 -61.20 12.98
C THR A 7 -3.94 -61.14 14.42
N ARG A 8 -4.35 -59.95 14.88
CA ARG A 8 -5.01 -59.73 16.16
C ARG A 8 -6.45 -59.27 15.94
N ARG A 9 -7.42 -60.06 16.43
CA ARG A 9 -8.84 -59.71 16.47
C ARG A 9 -9.07 -58.62 17.53
N ILE A 10 -9.72 -57.51 17.13
CA ILE A 10 -9.94 -56.32 17.97
C ILE A 10 -11.37 -56.31 18.54
N GLY A 11 -12.34 -56.70 17.71
CA GLY A 11 -13.76 -56.75 18.00
C GLY A 11 -14.55 -57.13 16.76
N PHE A 12 -15.87 -57.11 16.87
CA PHE A 12 -16.84 -57.32 15.80
C PHE A 12 -17.47 -55.97 15.44
N TRP A 13 -17.69 -55.72 14.16
CA TRP A 13 -18.32 -54.49 13.70
C TRP A 13 -19.76 -54.76 13.30
N SER A 14 -20.69 -53.92 13.75
CA SER A 14 -22.09 -53.94 13.31
C SER A 14 -22.57 -52.52 12.97
N PRO A 15 -23.53 -52.37 12.03
CA PRO A 15 -24.05 -51.06 11.65
C PRO A 15 -24.72 -50.30 12.82
N VAL A 16 -25.33 -51.02 13.76
CA VAL A 16 -26.12 -50.44 14.86
C VAL A 16 -25.27 -50.09 16.07
N SER A 17 -24.25 -50.90 16.37
CA SER A 17 -23.48 -50.82 17.62
C SER A 17 -22.02 -50.40 17.42
N GLY A 18 -21.60 -50.17 16.17
CA GLY A 18 -20.20 -49.87 15.84
C GLY A 18 -19.26 -51.05 16.12
N LEU A 19 -18.01 -50.74 16.49
CA LEU A 19 -17.03 -51.75 16.91
C LEU A 19 -17.32 -52.18 18.37
N SER A 20 -17.75 -53.42 18.55
CA SER A 20 -18.10 -54.01 19.84
C SER A 20 -17.30 -55.28 20.12
N PRO A 21 -17.10 -55.66 21.39
CA PRO A 21 -16.49 -56.96 21.72
C PRO A 21 -17.43 -58.15 21.50
N PHE A 22 -18.74 -57.92 21.30
CA PHE A 22 -19.78 -58.96 21.21
C PHE A 22 -20.51 -58.96 19.86
N LEU A 23 -20.76 -60.16 19.31
CA LEU A 23 -21.40 -60.35 18.00
C LEU A 23 -22.92 -60.08 18.00
N ASN A 24 -23.61 -60.22 19.14
CA ASN A 24 -25.07 -60.04 19.27
C ASN A 24 -25.41 -59.13 20.46
N SER A 25 -25.92 -57.93 20.20
CA SER A 25 -26.39 -56.98 21.23
C SER A 25 -27.91 -56.84 21.27
N SER A 26 -28.67 -57.88 20.91
CA SER A 26 -30.14 -57.84 20.87
C SER A 26 -30.84 -58.43 22.10
N THR A 27 -30.13 -59.00 23.07
CA THR A 27 -30.75 -59.46 24.32
C THR A 27 -29.78 -59.41 25.50
N ARG A 28 -29.82 -58.32 26.29
CA ARG A 28 -29.84 -58.34 27.77
C ARG A 28 -29.88 -56.91 28.36
N PRO A 29 -30.55 -56.72 29.52
CA PRO A 29 -30.79 -55.40 30.10
C PRO A 29 -29.54 -54.82 30.77
N VAL A 30 -29.57 -53.50 30.90
CA VAL A 30 -28.60 -52.62 31.56
C VAL A 30 -28.51 -52.94 33.06
N GLN A 31 -27.71 -53.94 33.46
CA GLN A 31 -27.36 -54.17 34.85
C GLN A 31 -26.15 -55.12 34.95
N ASP A 32 -24.95 -54.58 34.74
CA ASP A 32 -23.71 -54.92 35.47
C ASP A 32 -22.48 -54.32 34.79
N ARG A 33 -22.14 -53.08 35.18
CA ARG A 33 -20.95 -52.37 34.69
C ARG A 33 -19.70 -52.56 35.56
N ARG A 34 -19.73 -53.45 36.57
CA ARG A 34 -18.71 -53.48 37.64
C ARG A 34 -17.70 -54.61 37.61
N ARG A 35 -17.77 -55.60 36.72
CA ARG A 35 -16.71 -56.62 36.55
C ARG A 35 -16.60 -57.11 35.11
N LEU A 36 -16.02 -56.29 34.23
CA LEU A 36 -15.57 -56.76 32.91
C LEU A 36 -14.32 -57.63 33.13
N ARG A 37 -14.38 -58.90 32.73
CA ARG A 37 -13.18 -59.76 32.66
C ARG A 37 -12.27 -59.24 31.53
N ALA A 38 -10.97 -59.49 31.61
CA ALA A 38 -9.98 -58.96 30.63
C ALA A 38 -10.22 -59.41 29.18
N ASP A 39 -11.01 -60.46 28.96
CA ASP A 39 -11.48 -60.96 27.66
C ASP A 39 -12.68 -60.17 27.09
N GLN A 40 -13.29 -59.27 27.86
CA GLN A 40 -14.48 -58.50 27.49
C GLN A 40 -14.19 -57.03 27.13
N VAL A 41 -12.93 -56.63 27.09
CA VAL A 41 -12.50 -55.27 26.72
C VAL A 41 -11.99 -55.27 25.28
N LEU A 42 -12.42 -54.29 24.47
CA LEU A 42 -11.90 -54.08 23.11
C LEU A 42 -10.37 -53.98 23.19
N ARG A 43 -9.67 -54.78 22.37
CA ARG A 43 -8.20 -54.73 22.35
C ARG A 43 -7.76 -53.40 21.72
N THR A 44 -6.70 -52.79 22.24
CA THR A 44 -6.16 -51.54 21.68
C THR A 44 -5.62 -51.77 20.27
N VAL A 45 -5.90 -50.82 19.37
CA VAL A 45 -5.31 -50.79 18.04
C VAL A 45 -3.85 -50.40 18.19
N ILE A 46 -2.96 -51.23 17.64
CA ILE A 46 -1.54 -50.95 17.52
C ILE A 46 -1.30 -50.54 16.07
N TRP A 47 -0.61 -49.43 15.88
CA TRP A 47 -0.23 -48.87 14.59
C TRP A 47 1.19 -49.29 14.22
N PRO A 48 1.60 -49.19 12.94
CA PRO A 48 2.96 -49.49 12.53
C PRO A 48 4.00 -48.76 13.41
N GLY A 49 5.03 -49.47 13.88
CA GLY A 49 6.01 -48.95 14.84
C GLY A 49 5.61 -49.10 16.32
N ASP A 50 4.75 -50.06 16.64
CA ASP A 50 4.32 -50.44 18.01
C ASP A 50 3.61 -49.34 18.82
N SER A 51 3.13 -48.27 18.17
CA SER A 51 2.39 -47.21 18.85
C SER A 51 0.91 -47.57 19.07
N THR A 52 0.39 -47.27 20.26
CA THR A 52 -1.05 -47.40 20.59
C THR A 52 -1.84 -46.10 20.40
N THR A 53 -1.14 -44.99 20.10
CA THR A 53 -1.78 -43.70 19.82
C THR A 53 -2.21 -43.65 18.35
N VAL A 54 -3.42 -43.15 18.11
CA VAL A 54 -3.90 -42.94 16.73
C VAL A 54 -3.00 -41.90 16.06
N PRO A 55 -2.30 -42.24 14.97
CA PRO A 55 -1.44 -41.31 14.27
C PRO A 55 -2.32 -40.20 13.71
N ARG A 56 -1.96 -38.95 14.01
CA ARG A 56 -2.62 -37.77 13.44
C ARG A 56 -2.03 -37.49 12.06
N GLY A 57 -2.41 -38.31 11.08
CA GLY A 57 -2.03 -38.10 9.67
C GLY A 57 -0.53 -38.31 9.37
N TRP A 58 -0.05 -37.65 8.31
CA TRP A 58 1.35 -37.65 7.87
C TRP A 58 2.20 -36.80 8.83
N ASP A 59 2.61 -37.35 9.96
CA ASP A 59 3.64 -36.72 10.79
C ASP A 59 4.99 -36.81 10.06
N PHE A 60 5.63 -35.65 9.82
CA PHE A 60 6.98 -35.63 9.30
C PHE A 60 7.91 -36.33 10.30
N PRO A 61 8.75 -37.29 9.88
CA PRO A 61 9.61 -38.00 10.80
C PRO A 61 10.49 -37.00 11.56
N VAL A 62 10.74 -37.25 12.85
CA VAL A 62 11.60 -36.42 13.73
C VAL A 62 13.05 -36.34 13.18
N ASN A 63 13.41 -37.24 12.26
CA ASN A 63 14.61 -37.24 11.42
C ASN A 63 14.33 -36.76 9.97
N GLY A 64 13.46 -35.77 9.81
CA GLY A 64 13.05 -35.24 8.50
C GLY A 64 14.20 -34.52 7.77
N LYS A 65 14.08 -34.49 6.43
CA LYS A 65 15.00 -33.77 5.53
C LYS A 65 15.12 -32.31 5.98
N ILE A 66 16.34 -31.80 6.12
CA ILE A 66 16.59 -30.36 6.31
C ILE A 66 16.24 -29.66 5.01
N LEU A 67 15.25 -28.77 5.05
CA LEU A 67 14.81 -28.05 3.87
C LEU A 67 15.88 -27.05 3.43
N GLN A 68 16.21 -27.08 2.15
CA GLN A 68 17.13 -26.13 1.54
C GLN A 68 16.33 -24.95 0.99
N ILE A 69 16.42 -23.82 1.68
CA ILE A 69 15.70 -22.60 1.33
C ILE A 69 16.65 -21.64 0.63
N ALA A 70 16.36 -21.32 -0.63
CA ALA A 70 17.13 -20.36 -1.39
C ALA A 70 16.78 -18.93 -0.99
N VAL A 71 17.80 -18.07 -0.88
CA VAL A 71 17.65 -16.65 -0.53
C VAL A 71 18.34 -15.79 -1.60
N PRO A 72 17.65 -14.82 -2.23
CA PRO A 72 18.26 -13.97 -3.24
C PRO A 72 19.31 -13.04 -2.62
N VAL A 73 20.51 -13.04 -3.16
CA VAL A 73 21.56 -12.08 -2.76
C VAL A 73 21.43 -10.82 -3.62
N ARG A 74 21.08 -9.69 -2.99
CA ARG A 74 21.12 -8.36 -3.62
C ARG A 74 22.28 -7.54 -3.08
N ARG A 75 22.99 -6.85 -3.98
CA ARG A 75 24.11 -5.97 -3.62
C ARG A 75 23.64 -4.56 -3.23
N ASP A 76 22.57 -4.10 -3.87
CA ASP A 76 22.22 -2.67 -3.89
C ASP A 76 20.96 -2.32 -3.06
N PHE A 77 20.02 -3.25 -2.89
CA PHE A 77 18.79 -3.09 -2.09
C PHE A 77 18.73 -4.13 -0.97
N LYS A 78 19.19 -3.74 0.23
CA LYS A 78 19.33 -4.64 1.39
C LYS A 78 18.15 -4.64 2.37
N PHE A 79 17.13 -3.81 2.12
CA PHE A 79 16.01 -3.64 3.06
C PHE A 79 15.19 -4.92 3.25
N PHE A 80 14.89 -5.63 2.16
CA PHE A 80 14.03 -6.81 2.20
C PHE A 80 14.77 -8.10 2.52
N VAL A 81 16.01 -8.22 2.01
CA VAL A 81 16.90 -9.34 2.24
C VAL A 81 18.32 -8.79 2.26
N ASN A 82 19.06 -9.12 3.31
CA ASN A 82 20.45 -8.79 3.51
C ASN A 82 21.20 -10.06 3.89
N VAL A 83 22.26 -10.36 3.14
CA VAL A 83 23.11 -11.53 3.40
C VAL A 83 24.50 -11.00 3.75
N GLU A 84 24.89 -11.20 5.01
CA GLU A 84 26.17 -10.77 5.53
C GLU A 84 27.02 -11.99 5.92
N ALA A 85 28.33 -11.89 5.72
CA ALA A 85 29.25 -12.88 6.24
C ALA A 85 29.43 -12.66 7.75
N SER A 86 29.20 -13.70 8.56
CA SER A 86 29.50 -13.61 9.98
C SER A 86 30.99 -13.30 10.18
N PRO A 87 31.36 -12.37 11.07
CA PRO A 87 32.76 -12.08 11.34
C PRO A 87 33.50 -13.25 12.02
N ASN A 88 32.77 -14.19 12.64
CA ASN A 88 33.34 -15.22 13.52
C ASN A 88 33.10 -16.67 13.06
N SER A 89 32.31 -16.89 12.00
CA SER A 89 32.04 -18.22 11.43
C SER A 89 31.89 -18.14 9.91
N SER A 90 32.08 -19.24 9.19
CA SER A 90 31.76 -19.35 7.76
C SER A 90 30.26 -19.44 7.49
N GLU A 91 29.41 -19.19 8.49
CA GLU A 91 27.96 -19.14 8.34
C GLU A 91 27.51 -17.74 7.92
N LEU A 92 26.71 -17.70 6.86
CA LEU A 92 26.13 -16.47 6.33
C LEU A 92 24.91 -16.11 7.17
N VAL A 93 24.91 -14.92 7.75
CA VAL A 93 23.77 -14.37 8.49
C VAL A 93 22.84 -13.73 7.49
N VAL A 94 21.60 -14.22 7.48
CA VAL A 94 20.54 -13.79 6.57
C VAL A 94 19.51 -13.03 7.38
N ASN A 95 19.39 -11.73 7.11
CA ASN A 95 18.50 -10.80 7.81
C ASN A 95 17.62 -10.05 6.80
N GLY A 96 16.60 -9.34 7.27
CA GLY A 96 15.80 -8.43 6.46
C GLY A 96 14.30 -8.68 6.58
N TYR A 97 13.50 -7.73 6.11
CA TYR A 97 12.05 -7.74 6.33
C TYR A 97 11.38 -9.05 5.89
N SER A 98 11.76 -9.60 4.74
CA SER A 98 11.15 -10.84 4.21
C SER A 98 11.53 -12.06 5.03
N ILE A 99 12.73 -12.05 5.62
CA ILE A 99 13.25 -13.13 6.47
C ILE A 99 12.54 -13.10 7.82
N ASP A 100 12.39 -11.90 8.41
CA ASP A 100 11.68 -11.73 9.68
C ASP A 100 10.22 -12.20 9.58
N VAL A 101 9.54 -11.88 8.46
CA VAL A 101 8.18 -12.35 8.18
C VAL A 101 8.14 -13.88 8.06
N PHE A 102 9.10 -14.48 7.34
CA PHE A 102 9.19 -15.92 7.20
C PHE A 102 9.41 -16.62 8.56
N GLU A 103 10.36 -16.14 9.36
CA GLU A 103 10.62 -16.71 10.69
C GLU A 103 9.43 -16.56 11.63
N ALA A 104 8.72 -15.43 11.58
CA ALA A 104 7.50 -15.22 12.35
C ALA A 104 6.39 -16.20 11.93
N ALA A 105 6.26 -16.50 10.63
CA ALA A 105 5.32 -17.50 10.13
C ALA A 105 5.72 -18.91 10.60
N VAL A 106 6.99 -19.28 10.49
CA VAL A 106 7.50 -20.58 10.94
C VAL A 106 7.29 -20.80 12.44
N LYS A 107 7.52 -19.78 13.27
CA LYS A 107 7.28 -19.84 14.73
C LYS A 107 5.83 -20.13 15.12
N LYS A 108 4.87 -19.83 14.24
CA LYS A 108 3.43 -20.09 14.47
C LYS A 108 2.99 -21.47 13.99
N LEU A 109 3.84 -22.21 13.28
CA LEU A 109 3.49 -23.54 12.82
C LEU A 109 3.35 -24.49 14.03
N PRO A 110 2.39 -25.44 13.99
CA PRO A 110 2.17 -26.40 15.07
C PRO A 110 3.28 -27.48 15.16
N TYR A 111 4.30 -27.40 14.30
CA TYR A 111 5.41 -28.34 14.21
C TYR A 111 6.75 -27.61 13.99
N ALA A 112 7.84 -28.25 14.42
CA ALA A 112 9.19 -27.72 14.27
C ALA A 112 9.72 -27.97 12.84
N LEU A 113 9.83 -26.91 12.04
CA LEU A 113 10.43 -26.96 10.71
C LEU A 113 11.95 -26.87 10.82
N ARG A 114 12.68 -27.83 10.24
CA ARG A 114 14.15 -27.78 10.11
C ARG A 114 14.52 -27.31 8.71
N TYR A 115 15.20 -26.17 8.62
CA TYR A 115 15.60 -25.58 7.36
C TYR A 115 16.98 -24.91 7.47
N LYS A 116 17.63 -24.72 6.32
CA LYS A 116 18.88 -23.97 6.18
C LYS A 116 18.75 -23.00 5.02
N TYR A 117 19.18 -21.76 5.23
CA TYR A 117 19.28 -20.76 4.17
C TYR A 117 20.50 -21.01 3.28
N ILE A 118 20.30 -20.95 1.97
CA ILE A 118 21.34 -21.04 0.96
C ILE A 118 21.27 -19.76 0.12
N PRO A 119 22.25 -18.87 0.23
CA PRO A 119 22.28 -17.66 -0.58
C PRO A 119 22.53 -18.02 -2.05
N TYR A 120 21.75 -17.40 -2.92
CA TYR A 120 21.83 -17.58 -4.36
C TYR A 120 21.99 -16.23 -5.04
N ASP A 121 23.13 -16.04 -5.72
CA ASP A 121 23.33 -14.86 -6.57
C ASP A 121 22.48 -15.03 -7.83
N CYS A 122 21.41 -14.24 -7.93
CA CYS A 122 20.44 -14.35 -9.00
C CYS A 122 20.97 -13.83 -10.35
N ALA A 123 22.23 -13.36 -10.45
CA ALA A 123 22.81 -12.78 -11.67
C ALA A 123 21.85 -11.78 -12.34
N ASN A 124 21.16 -10.97 -11.52
CA ASN A 124 20.13 -10.00 -11.92
C ASN A 124 18.87 -10.60 -12.56
N SER A 125 18.45 -11.83 -12.23
CA SER A 125 17.13 -12.35 -12.63
C SER A 125 16.54 -13.31 -11.60
N TYR A 126 15.40 -12.92 -11.02
CA TYR A 126 14.60 -13.76 -10.12
C TYR A 126 13.99 -14.98 -10.82
N ASP A 127 13.91 -14.97 -12.14
CA ASP A 127 13.37 -16.12 -12.88
C ASP A 127 14.31 -17.34 -12.77
N LYS A 128 15.62 -17.11 -12.63
CA LYS A 128 16.59 -18.19 -12.35
C LYS A 128 16.36 -18.81 -10.99
N LEU A 129 16.18 -18.00 -9.95
CA LEU A 129 15.87 -18.48 -8.59
C LEU A 129 14.61 -19.33 -8.59
N VAL A 130 13.56 -18.87 -9.27
CA VAL A 130 12.30 -19.63 -9.40
C VAL A 130 12.51 -20.93 -10.18
N SER A 131 13.33 -20.92 -11.24
CA SER A 131 13.63 -22.14 -11.98
C SER A 131 14.39 -23.18 -11.14
N GLU A 132 15.29 -22.77 -10.24
CA GLU A 132 15.98 -23.71 -9.35
C GLU A 132 15.04 -24.39 -8.35
N VAL A 133 13.99 -23.68 -7.90
CA VAL A 133 12.92 -24.28 -7.07
C VAL A 133 12.06 -25.25 -7.90
N TYR A 134 11.79 -24.91 -9.17
CA TYR A 134 11.06 -25.80 -10.07
C TYR A 134 11.82 -27.10 -10.35
N PHE A 135 13.14 -27.02 -10.60
CA PHE A 135 14.01 -28.17 -10.80
C PHE A 135 14.31 -28.94 -9.50
N LYS A 136 13.76 -28.51 -8.35
CA LYS A 136 13.95 -29.12 -7.03
C LYS A 136 15.40 -29.12 -6.56
N THR A 137 16.23 -28.21 -7.08
CA THR A 137 17.55 -27.91 -6.53
C THR A 137 17.40 -27.35 -5.12
N PHE A 138 16.40 -26.47 -4.94
CA PHE A 138 15.98 -25.95 -3.65
C PHE A 138 14.54 -26.38 -3.35
N ASP A 139 14.23 -26.61 -2.07
CA ASP A 139 12.89 -27.03 -1.64
C ASP A 139 11.91 -25.84 -1.63
N ALA A 140 12.42 -24.65 -1.34
CA ALA A 140 11.68 -23.39 -1.32
C ALA A 140 12.60 -22.19 -1.59
N ALA A 141 12.02 -21.02 -1.88
CA ALA A 141 12.74 -19.76 -1.89
C ALA A 141 12.04 -18.70 -1.05
N VAL A 142 12.83 -17.95 -0.28
CA VAL A 142 12.36 -16.89 0.64
C VAL A 142 13.08 -15.60 0.30
N GLY A 143 12.30 -14.53 0.12
CA GLY A 143 12.81 -13.21 -0.19
C GLY A 143 11.74 -12.32 -0.82
N ASP A 144 12.19 -11.26 -1.45
CA ASP A 144 11.41 -10.28 -2.21
C ASP A 144 11.00 -10.80 -3.60
N VAL A 145 10.47 -12.02 -3.66
CA VAL A 145 10.04 -12.63 -4.93
C VAL A 145 8.62 -12.19 -5.27
N THR A 146 8.48 -11.44 -6.35
CA THR A 146 7.15 -11.03 -6.86
C THR A 146 6.37 -12.19 -7.44
N ILE A 147 5.11 -12.27 -7.06
CA ILE A 147 4.12 -13.20 -7.61
C ILE A 147 3.64 -12.67 -8.97
N ILE A 148 3.99 -13.40 -10.04
CA ILE A 148 3.66 -13.06 -11.43
C ILE A 148 3.07 -14.29 -12.12
N ALA A 149 2.07 -14.08 -12.98
CA ALA A 149 1.38 -15.15 -13.71
C ALA A 149 2.29 -16.11 -14.50
N ASN A 150 3.48 -15.65 -14.94
CA ASN A 150 4.44 -16.52 -15.61
C ASN A 150 5.10 -17.52 -14.64
N ARG A 151 5.41 -17.08 -13.41
CA ARG A 151 6.07 -17.90 -12.37
C ARG A 151 5.09 -18.89 -11.73
N THR A 152 3.84 -18.48 -11.51
CA THR A 152 2.79 -19.33 -10.92
C THR A 152 2.44 -20.56 -11.77
N ARG A 153 2.91 -20.64 -13.02
CA ARG A 153 2.74 -21.84 -13.86
C ARG A 153 3.69 -22.98 -13.48
N TYR A 154 4.81 -22.67 -12.85
CA TYR A 154 5.89 -23.61 -12.58
C TYR A 154 6.13 -23.81 -11.08
N VAL A 155 5.69 -22.88 -10.23
CA VAL A 155 5.86 -22.95 -8.77
C VAL A 155 4.61 -22.44 -8.07
N ASP A 156 4.42 -22.90 -6.83
CA ASP A 156 3.39 -22.37 -5.95
C ASP A 156 3.94 -21.22 -5.11
N PHE A 157 3.07 -20.27 -4.82
CA PHE A 157 3.37 -19.12 -3.96
C PHE A 157 2.47 -19.13 -2.73
N THR A 158 3.01 -18.61 -1.63
CA THR A 158 2.19 -18.27 -0.46
C THR A 158 1.27 -17.09 -0.76
N MET A 159 0.35 -16.79 0.17
CA MET A 159 -0.35 -15.52 0.13
C MET A 159 0.64 -14.34 0.16
N PRO A 160 0.35 -13.24 -0.55
CA PRO A 160 1.23 -12.08 -0.58
C PRO A 160 1.31 -11.45 0.81
N TYR A 161 2.53 -11.13 1.25
CA TYR A 161 2.76 -10.47 2.54
C TYR A 161 3.11 -8.98 2.41
N THR A 162 3.17 -8.46 1.17
CA THR A 162 3.43 -7.03 0.89
C THR A 162 2.38 -6.41 -0.03
N GLU A 163 2.42 -5.08 -0.14
CA GLU A 163 1.55 -4.33 -1.04
C GLU A 163 1.70 -4.78 -2.51
N SER A 164 0.55 -4.92 -3.15
CA SER A 164 0.38 -5.28 -4.55
C SER A 164 0.69 -4.09 -5.48
N GLY A 165 1.32 -4.37 -6.62
CA GLY A 165 1.40 -3.45 -7.76
C GLY A 165 2.76 -2.81 -8.01
N VAL A 166 2.95 -2.40 -9.27
CA VAL A 166 4.08 -1.57 -9.72
C VAL A 166 3.62 -0.12 -9.72
N SER A 167 4.34 0.75 -9.02
CA SER A 167 4.04 2.17 -8.94
C SER A 167 5.10 3.02 -9.64
N MET A 168 4.75 4.28 -9.90
CA MET A 168 5.71 5.26 -10.41
C MET A 168 6.21 6.14 -9.27
N LEU A 169 7.51 6.33 -9.20
CA LEU A 169 8.16 7.32 -8.36
C LEU A 169 8.54 8.53 -9.22
N VAL A 170 8.05 9.71 -8.84
CA VAL A 170 8.32 10.97 -9.53
C VAL A 170 8.90 12.00 -8.58
N LEU A 171 9.65 12.95 -9.12
CA LEU A 171 10.02 14.14 -8.37
C LEU A 171 8.75 14.95 -8.12
N ALA A 172 8.47 15.27 -6.85
CA ALA A 172 7.37 16.15 -6.50
C ALA A 172 7.64 17.51 -7.17
N ARG A 173 6.59 18.14 -7.71
CA ARG A 173 6.73 19.46 -8.29
C ARG A 173 7.18 20.40 -7.17
N LYS A 174 8.40 20.93 -7.26
CA LYS A 174 8.85 21.95 -6.33
C LYS A 174 7.98 23.18 -6.55
N ASP A 175 7.49 23.76 -5.45
CA ASP A 175 6.82 25.07 -5.42
C ASP A 175 7.73 26.24 -5.90
N GLU A 176 8.88 25.95 -6.52
CA GLU A 176 9.94 26.91 -6.87
C GLU A 176 9.76 27.57 -8.26
N ASP A 177 8.90 27.04 -9.14
CA ASP A 177 8.86 27.51 -10.54
C ASP A 177 7.99 28.74 -10.84
N GLU A 178 7.24 29.31 -9.88
CA GLU A 178 6.70 30.68 -10.04
C GLU A 178 6.64 31.43 -8.70
N PRO A 179 7.12 32.69 -8.62
CA PRO A 179 6.95 33.51 -7.43
C PRO A 179 5.46 33.77 -7.23
N THR A 180 4.91 33.09 -6.23
CA THR A 180 3.51 33.06 -5.80
C THR A 180 3.07 34.39 -5.19
N MET A 181 3.36 35.52 -5.83
CA MET A 181 3.00 36.84 -5.32
C MET A 181 1.50 37.14 -5.51
N TRP A 182 0.83 36.52 -6.48
CA TRP A 182 -0.58 36.79 -6.85
C TRP A 182 -1.54 35.62 -6.60
N VAL A 183 -1.12 34.61 -5.82
CA VAL A 183 -1.97 33.44 -5.50
C VAL A 183 -3.25 33.85 -4.77
N PHE A 184 -3.30 35.02 -4.14
CA PHE A 184 -4.49 35.54 -3.48
C PHE A 184 -5.60 36.01 -4.43
N LEU A 185 -5.33 36.31 -5.71
CA LEU A 185 -6.37 36.64 -6.70
C LEU A 185 -6.91 35.41 -7.45
N GLU A 186 -6.14 34.33 -7.49
CA GLU A 186 -6.44 33.08 -8.22
C GLU A 186 -7.74 32.36 -7.79
N PRO A 187 -8.20 32.42 -6.51
CA PRO A 187 -9.41 31.69 -6.07
C PRO A 187 -10.71 32.22 -6.66
N LEU A 188 -10.73 33.45 -7.18
CA LEU A 188 -11.93 34.10 -7.66
C LEU A 188 -11.74 34.54 -9.11
N THR A 189 -12.73 34.28 -9.97
CA THR A 189 -12.66 34.68 -11.37
C THR A 189 -12.67 36.21 -11.49
N LYS A 190 -12.06 36.72 -12.57
CA LYS A 190 -12.05 38.16 -12.87
C LYS A 190 -13.46 38.74 -12.93
N ASP A 191 -14.41 37.98 -13.47
CA ASP A 191 -15.81 38.40 -13.57
C ASP A 191 -16.46 38.57 -12.19
N LEU A 192 -16.17 37.67 -11.23
CA LEU A 192 -16.68 37.80 -9.86
C LEU A 192 -16.04 38.97 -9.11
N TRP A 193 -14.73 39.20 -9.30
CA TRP A 193 -14.05 40.38 -8.74
C TRP A 193 -14.66 41.68 -9.26
N MET A 194 -14.92 41.77 -10.57
CA MET A 194 -15.57 42.94 -11.15
C MET A 194 -17.01 43.09 -10.64
N ALA A 195 -17.76 41.99 -10.55
CA ALA A 195 -19.12 42.01 -10.02
C ALA A 195 -19.16 42.49 -8.55
N THR A 196 -18.27 42.01 -7.67
CA THR A 196 -18.24 42.45 -6.27
C THR A 196 -17.92 43.93 -6.13
N VAL A 197 -16.99 44.47 -6.92
CA VAL A 197 -16.69 45.91 -6.95
C VAL A 197 -17.91 46.71 -7.44
N VAL A 198 -18.59 46.26 -8.50
CA VAL A 198 -19.78 46.94 -9.03
C VAL A 198 -20.92 46.92 -7.99
N PHE A 199 -21.21 45.76 -7.39
CA PHE A 199 -22.24 45.64 -6.36
C PHE A 199 -21.92 46.46 -5.11
N MET A 200 -20.65 46.58 -4.73
CA MET A 200 -20.20 47.46 -3.63
C MET A 200 -20.51 48.93 -3.94
N VAL A 201 -20.22 49.41 -5.15
CA VAL A 201 -20.53 50.79 -5.54
C VAL A 201 -22.04 51.02 -5.57
N VAL A 202 -22.81 50.09 -6.14
CA VAL A 202 -24.27 50.18 -6.21
C VAL A 202 -24.92 50.22 -4.82
N THR A 203 -24.50 49.36 -3.89
CA THR A 203 -25.03 49.35 -2.52
C THR A 203 -24.64 50.63 -1.75
N GLY A 204 -23.42 51.14 -1.94
CA GLY A 204 -22.99 52.43 -1.41
C GLY A 204 -23.86 53.60 -1.90
N LEU A 205 -24.22 53.59 -3.19
CA LEU A 205 -25.13 54.59 -3.78
C LEU A 205 -26.56 54.48 -3.23
N PHE A 206 -27.09 53.27 -3.02
CA PHE A 206 -28.41 53.08 -2.42
C PHE A 206 -28.47 53.59 -0.98
N VAL A 207 -27.46 53.28 -0.17
CA VAL A 207 -27.39 53.79 1.21
C VAL A 207 -27.24 55.32 1.21
N TRP A 208 -26.42 55.86 0.31
CA TRP A 208 -26.30 57.30 0.14
C TRP A 208 -27.64 57.95 -0.24
N MET A 209 -28.40 57.43 -1.21
CA MET A 209 -29.72 57.98 -1.57
C MET A 209 -30.71 58.00 -0.40
N ILE A 210 -30.67 56.98 0.47
CA ILE A 210 -31.59 56.85 1.61
C ILE A 210 -31.17 57.76 2.78
N GLU A 211 -29.88 57.88 3.08
CA GLU A 211 -29.38 58.64 4.24
C GLU A 211 -29.07 60.11 3.91
N ASN A 212 -28.80 60.47 2.65
CA ASN A 212 -28.56 61.85 2.19
C ASN A 212 -29.70 62.85 2.57
N PRO A 213 -31.00 62.49 2.50
CA PRO A 213 -32.05 63.40 2.95
C PRO A 213 -32.16 63.54 4.48
N ILE A 214 -31.67 62.56 5.26
CA ILE A 214 -31.98 62.41 6.70
C ILE A 214 -30.79 62.76 7.61
N ASN A 215 -29.56 62.51 7.17
CA ASN A 215 -28.35 62.78 7.94
C ASN A 215 -27.61 64.03 7.46
N GLU A 216 -27.32 64.93 8.39
CA GLU A 216 -26.52 66.13 8.10
C GLU A 216 -25.04 65.81 7.82
N GLU A 217 -24.52 64.68 8.30
CA GLU A 217 -23.15 64.23 8.01
C GLU A 217 -22.92 63.87 6.53
N PHE A 218 -23.99 63.57 5.79
CA PHE A 218 -23.93 63.28 4.35
C PHE A 218 -24.20 64.52 3.49
N LYS A 219 -24.45 65.69 4.09
CA LYS A 219 -24.63 66.96 3.37
C LYS A 219 -23.28 67.67 3.19
N GLY A 220 -22.97 68.08 1.96
CA GLY A 220 -21.73 68.79 1.64
C GLY A 220 -21.55 69.05 0.15
N SER A 221 -20.37 69.55 -0.25
CA SER A 221 -20.00 69.69 -1.66
C SER A 221 -20.05 68.33 -2.38
N LYS A 222 -20.46 68.31 -3.66
CA LYS A 222 -20.70 67.08 -4.45
C LYS A 222 -19.54 66.07 -4.37
N TRP A 223 -18.30 66.57 -4.29
CA TRP A 223 -17.11 65.73 -4.20
C TRP A 223 -16.85 65.14 -2.81
N LYS A 224 -17.22 65.88 -1.75
CA LYS A 224 -17.18 65.39 -0.37
C LYS A 224 -18.24 64.29 -0.16
N GLN A 225 -19.43 64.42 -0.75
CA GLN A 225 -20.49 63.42 -0.66
C GLN A 225 -20.10 62.09 -1.31
N PHE A 226 -19.48 62.14 -2.50
CA PHE A 226 -18.99 60.94 -3.17
C PHE A 226 -17.88 60.25 -2.36
N SER A 227 -16.92 61.02 -1.84
CA SER A 227 -15.85 60.49 -1.00
C SER A 227 -16.38 59.86 0.29
N THR A 228 -17.37 60.48 0.95
CA THR A 228 -18.00 59.92 2.16
C THR A 228 -18.81 58.67 1.86
N SER A 229 -19.51 58.62 0.72
CA SER A 229 -20.25 57.43 0.27
C SER A 229 -19.33 56.26 -0.11
N PHE A 230 -18.19 56.54 -0.76
CA PHE A 230 -17.18 55.54 -1.08
C PHE A 230 -16.46 55.03 0.17
N TYR A 231 -16.07 55.93 1.09
CA TYR A 231 -15.51 55.57 2.39
C TYR A 231 -16.48 54.70 3.20
N PHE A 232 -17.77 55.02 3.17
CA PHE A 232 -18.83 54.25 3.80
C PHE A 232 -19.01 52.84 3.19
N ALA A 233 -19.02 52.72 1.86
CA ALA A 233 -19.09 51.42 1.19
C ALA A 233 -17.89 50.53 1.55
N PHE A 234 -16.70 51.15 1.67
CA PHE A 234 -15.48 50.48 2.08
C PHE A 234 -15.47 50.10 3.57
N SER A 235 -15.90 50.99 4.47
CA SER A 235 -15.97 50.72 5.91
C SER A 235 -17.00 49.63 6.26
N THR A 236 -18.09 49.55 5.49
CA THR A 236 -19.10 48.48 5.61
C THR A 236 -18.52 47.13 5.19
N TRP A 237 -17.66 47.09 4.17
CA TRP A 237 -16.93 45.88 3.78
C TRP A 237 -15.94 45.46 4.87
N THR A 238 -15.16 46.37 5.44
CA THR A 238 -14.14 46.06 6.45
C THR A 238 -14.70 45.92 7.88
N PHE A 239 -16.03 45.83 8.05
CA PHE A 239 -16.71 45.78 9.34
C PHE A 239 -16.37 46.93 10.32
N THR A 240 -15.81 48.04 9.83
CA THR A 240 -15.39 49.17 10.66
C THR A 240 -16.56 50.13 10.83
N HIS A 241 -17.39 49.91 11.85
CA HIS A 241 -18.62 50.69 12.08
C HIS A 241 -18.36 51.86 13.03
N ASP A 242 -18.29 53.08 12.50
CA ASP A 242 -18.24 54.32 13.29
C ASP A 242 -19.44 55.25 13.04
N GLN A 243 -20.41 54.83 12.22
CA GLN A 243 -21.51 55.66 11.73
C GLN A 243 -22.86 55.20 12.31
N LYS A 244 -23.59 56.11 12.97
CA LYS A 244 -24.91 55.83 13.58
C LYS A 244 -26.03 55.99 12.55
N PHE A 245 -26.59 54.88 12.06
CA PHE A 245 -27.73 54.89 11.14
C PHE A 245 -29.02 55.35 11.81
N LYS A 246 -29.69 56.36 11.23
CA LYS A 246 -31.00 56.82 11.69
C LYS A 246 -32.16 56.07 11.03
N SER A 247 -32.06 55.71 9.74
CA SER A 247 -33.16 55.05 9.04
C SER A 247 -33.21 53.53 9.30
N LEU A 248 -34.41 52.98 9.44
CA LEU A 248 -34.62 51.53 9.57
C LEU A 248 -34.29 50.81 8.24
N GLN A 249 -34.57 51.45 7.10
CA GLN A 249 -34.37 50.88 5.76
C GLN A 249 -32.89 50.70 5.42
N SER A 250 -32.04 51.69 5.73
CA SER A 250 -30.58 51.57 5.55
C SER A 250 -30.01 50.43 6.40
N LYS A 251 -30.47 50.28 7.65
CA LYS A 251 -30.04 49.18 8.54
C LYS A 251 -30.32 47.80 7.94
N VAL A 252 -31.51 47.58 7.37
CA VAL A 252 -31.86 46.30 6.74
C VAL A 252 -30.97 46.03 5.51
N ILE A 253 -30.73 47.04 4.68
CA ILE A 253 -29.86 46.92 3.49
C ILE A 253 -28.42 46.59 3.90
N VAL A 254 -27.88 47.30 4.90
CA VAL A 254 -26.52 47.08 5.42
C VAL A 254 -26.38 45.69 6.04
N VAL A 255 -27.35 45.24 6.85
CA VAL A 255 -27.32 43.89 7.46
C VAL A 255 -27.38 42.80 6.37
N SER A 256 -28.25 42.96 5.37
CA SER A 256 -28.34 42.04 4.23
C SER A 256 -27.02 42.00 3.44
N TRP A 257 -26.41 43.16 3.18
CA TRP A 257 -25.11 43.26 2.50
C TRP A 257 -23.97 42.64 3.29
N CYS A 258 -23.94 42.83 4.62
CA CYS A 258 -23.00 42.16 5.51
C CYS A 258 -23.12 40.64 5.40
N PHE A 259 -24.33 40.09 5.31
CA PHE A 259 -24.53 38.66 5.12
C PHE A 259 -23.97 38.17 3.79
N VAL A 260 -24.20 38.90 2.68
CA VAL A 260 -23.61 38.58 1.37
C VAL A 260 -22.09 38.61 1.42
N MET A 261 -21.49 39.61 2.06
CA MET A 261 -20.04 39.72 2.22
C MET A 261 -19.43 38.58 3.05
N LEU A 262 -20.11 38.18 4.13
CA LEU A 262 -19.69 37.00 4.90
C LEU A 262 -19.65 35.74 4.03
N VAL A 263 -20.68 35.51 3.21
CA VAL A 263 -20.70 34.36 2.28
C VAL A 263 -19.55 34.42 1.28
N ILE A 264 -19.23 35.60 0.74
CA ILE A 264 -18.10 35.80 -0.18
C ILE A 264 -16.76 35.49 0.50
N VAL A 265 -16.52 36.02 1.70
CA VAL A 265 -15.26 35.79 2.46
C VAL A 265 -15.10 34.32 2.82
N GLN A 266 -16.18 33.66 3.24
CA GLN A 266 -16.16 32.22 3.55
C GLN A 266 -15.87 31.38 2.29
N SER A 267 -16.53 31.70 1.18
CA SER A 267 -16.33 31.00 -0.11
C SER A 267 -14.90 31.19 -0.65
N TYR A 268 -14.35 32.40 -0.50
CA TYR A 268 -12.96 32.71 -0.85
C TYR A 268 -11.99 31.88 -0.02
N THR A 269 -12.19 31.85 1.30
CA THR A 269 -11.31 31.09 2.22
C THR A 269 -11.35 29.59 1.93
N ALA A 270 -12.54 29.04 1.67
CA ALA A 270 -12.72 27.64 1.28
C ALA A 270 -12.03 27.32 -0.06
N SER A 271 -12.18 28.19 -1.05
CA SER A 271 -11.60 28.01 -2.38
C SER A 271 -10.07 28.10 -2.36
N LEU A 272 -9.52 29.09 -1.64
CA LEU A 272 -8.08 29.24 -1.45
C LEU A 272 -7.48 28.01 -0.74
N SER A 273 -8.12 27.55 0.35
CA SER A 273 -7.68 26.37 1.09
C SER A 273 -7.71 25.09 0.23
N SER A 274 -8.79 24.90 -0.53
CA SER A 274 -8.93 23.79 -1.48
C SER A 274 -7.83 23.81 -2.55
N MET A 275 -7.55 24.98 -3.12
CA MET A 275 -6.51 25.14 -4.13
C MET A 275 -5.11 24.85 -3.58
N LEU A 276 -4.77 25.35 -2.39
CA LEU A 276 -3.49 25.08 -1.74
C LEU A 276 -3.31 23.59 -1.42
N THR A 277 -4.40 22.93 -1.04
CA THR A 277 -4.39 21.49 -0.77
C THR A 277 -4.28 20.68 -2.07
N ALA A 278 -4.98 21.08 -3.13
CA ALA A 278 -4.92 20.43 -4.44
C ALA A 278 -3.54 20.55 -5.10
N LYS A 279 -2.91 21.74 -5.06
CA LYS A 279 -1.56 21.96 -5.59
C LYS A 279 -0.51 21.07 -4.90
N ARG A 280 -0.66 20.80 -3.59
CA ARG A 280 0.23 19.88 -2.85
C ARG A 280 0.02 18.40 -3.16
N LEU A 281 -1.16 18.02 -3.65
CA LEU A 281 -1.50 16.62 -3.91
C LEU A 281 -1.18 16.19 -5.36
N GLN A 282 -1.00 17.13 -6.29
CA GLN A 282 -0.79 16.78 -7.70
C GLN A 282 0.67 16.41 -8.00
N PRO A 283 0.92 15.16 -8.47
CA PRO A 283 2.24 14.77 -8.91
C PRO A 283 2.65 15.45 -10.21
N SER A 284 3.97 15.62 -10.40
CA SER A 284 4.54 16.21 -11.61
C SER A 284 4.18 15.43 -12.89
N VAL A 285 3.99 14.12 -12.78
CA VAL A 285 3.53 13.24 -13.87
C VAL A 285 2.48 12.28 -13.31
N THR A 286 1.31 12.25 -13.93
CA THR A 286 0.18 11.42 -13.45
C THR A 286 -0.04 10.16 -14.30
N ASP A 287 0.38 10.17 -15.58
CA ASP A 287 0.11 9.08 -16.52
C ASP A 287 1.40 8.61 -17.25
N PRO A 288 1.74 7.31 -17.21
CA PRO A 288 2.80 6.72 -18.03
C PRO A 288 2.72 7.07 -19.52
N ARG A 289 1.53 7.30 -20.07
CA ARG A 289 1.35 7.65 -21.49
C ARG A 289 1.92 9.02 -21.83
N GLN A 290 1.92 9.96 -20.88
CA GLN A 290 2.54 11.28 -21.07
C GLN A 290 4.05 11.16 -21.21
N LEU A 291 4.68 10.25 -20.45
CA LEU A 291 6.12 9.98 -20.57
C LEU A 291 6.47 9.40 -21.94
N LEU A 292 5.61 8.51 -22.44
CA LEU A 292 5.78 7.89 -23.76
C LEU A 292 5.65 8.91 -24.89
N HIS A 293 4.63 9.78 -24.85
CA HIS A 293 4.40 10.80 -25.87
C HIS A 293 5.53 11.84 -25.91
N ASN A 294 6.06 12.23 -24.75
CA ASN A 294 7.09 13.26 -24.64
C ASN A 294 8.52 12.72 -24.85
N GLY A 295 8.69 11.40 -25.01
CA GLY A 295 10.02 10.79 -25.18
C GLY A 295 10.92 10.96 -23.95
N HIS A 296 10.36 10.90 -22.75
CA HIS A 296 11.13 11.06 -21.51
C HIS A 296 11.87 9.78 -21.11
N TYR A 297 13.07 9.94 -20.53
CA TYR A 297 13.80 8.82 -19.95
C TYR A 297 13.10 8.30 -18.69
N VAL A 298 12.99 6.98 -18.57
CA VAL A 298 12.38 6.28 -17.43
C VAL A 298 13.39 5.35 -16.77
N GLY A 299 13.34 5.23 -15.45
CA GLY A 299 14.20 4.35 -14.67
C GLY A 299 13.48 3.07 -14.24
N TYR A 300 14.25 2.00 -14.01
CA TYR A 300 13.75 0.77 -13.35
C TYR A 300 14.87 0.08 -12.56
N GLN A 301 14.47 -0.80 -11.63
CA GLN A 301 15.40 -1.55 -10.80
C GLN A 301 16.11 -2.68 -11.56
N ASN A 302 17.42 -2.81 -11.39
CA ASN A 302 18.17 -3.92 -12.00
C ASN A 302 17.64 -5.30 -11.53
N GLY A 303 17.43 -6.19 -12.49
CA GLY A 303 16.91 -7.54 -12.30
C GLY A 303 15.43 -7.66 -11.91
N SER A 304 14.70 -6.54 -11.98
CA SER A 304 13.24 -6.53 -11.81
C SER A 304 12.52 -6.95 -13.09
N PHE A 305 11.37 -7.61 -12.93
CA PHE A 305 10.47 -7.92 -14.04
C PHE A 305 9.88 -6.64 -14.69
N VAL A 306 10.00 -5.49 -14.03
CA VAL A 306 9.54 -4.19 -14.53
C VAL A 306 10.12 -3.86 -15.90
N HIS A 307 11.33 -4.33 -16.23
CA HIS A 307 11.89 -4.21 -17.58
C HIS A 307 10.98 -4.81 -18.66
N SER A 308 10.54 -6.04 -18.44
CA SER A 308 9.62 -6.74 -19.37
C SER A 308 8.25 -6.06 -19.45
N MET A 309 7.80 -5.46 -18.34
CA MET A 309 6.57 -4.67 -18.28
C MET A 309 6.70 -3.36 -19.08
N LEU A 310 7.80 -2.63 -18.95
CA LEU A 310 8.05 -1.40 -19.71
C LEU A 310 8.06 -1.67 -21.22
N ARG A 311 8.65 -2.80 -21.64
CA ARG A 311 8.60 -3.24 -23.04
C ARG A 311 7.16 -3.52 -23.50
N ARG A 312 6.33 -4.14 -22.66
CA ARG A 312 4.89 -4.37 -22.94
C ARG A 312 4.12 -3.04 -23.05
N LEU A 313 4.52 -2.02 -22.30
CA LEU A 313 3.98 -0.66 -22.37
C LEU A 313 4.52 0.17 -23.57
N ARG A 314 5.29 -0.44 -24.47
CA ARG A 314 5.90 0.16 -25.68
C ARG A 314 6.97 1.23 -25.41
N PHE A 315 7.61 1.22 -24.25
CA PHE A 315 8.81 2.01 -24.05
C PHE A 315 9.97 1.41 -24.87
N GLU A 316 10.67 2.26 -25.63
CA GLU A 316 11.87 1.83 -26.36
C GLU A 316 13.09 1.74 -25.45
N GLU A 317 13.98 0.79 -25.72
CA GLU A 317 15.15 0.50 -24.89
C GLU A 317 16.07 1.73 -24.71
N ARG A 318 16.15 2.63 -25.69
CA ARG A 318 16.94 3.87 -25.61
C ARG A 318 16.49 4.84 -24.52
N TRP A 319 15.21 4.79 -24.13
CA TRP A 319 14.64 5.68 -23.12
C TRP A 319 14.64 5.05 -21.72
N ILE A 320 15.05 3.80 -21.60
CA ILE A 320 15.03 3.06 -20.34
C ILE A 320 16.43 3.10 -19.72
N LYS A 321 16.51 3.49 -18.45
CA LYS A 321 17.74 3.50 -17.66
C LYS A 321 17.65 2.54 -16.50
N VAL A 322 18.72 1.82 -16.28
CA VAL A 322 18.87 0.97 -15.09
C VAL A 322 19.27 1.85 -13.92
N CYS A 323 18.58 1.71 -12.80
CA CYS A 323 18.96 2.32 -11.53
C CYS A 323 19.00 1.19 -10.49
N SER A 324 20.14 1.00 -9.84
CA SER A 324 20.35 -0.16 -8.97
C SER A 324 20.24 0.19 -7.50
N THR A 325 20.51 1.44 -7.10
CA THR A 325 20.49 1.89 -5.70
C THR A 325 19.44 2.96 -5.43
N GLN A 326 19.03 3.11 -4.17
CA GLN A 326 18.13 4.20 -3.74
C GLN A 326 18.77 5.58 -3.96
N GLU A 327 20.09 5.71 -3.82
CA GLU A 327 20.79 6.98 -4.10
C GLU A 327 20.74 7.34 -5.59
N GLU A 328 20.92 6.35 -6.47
CA GLU A 328 20.75 6.54 -7.91
C GLU A 328 19.32 6.95 -8.25
N TYR A 329 18.30 6.43 -7.56
CA TYR A 329 16.91 6.85 -7.77
C TYR A 329 16.77 8.35 -7.52
N ALA A 330 17.23 8.81 -6.36
CA ALA A 330 17.17 10.22 -5.98
C ALA A 330 17.97 11.11 -6.95
N LYS A 331 19.18 10.67 -7.34
CA LYS A 331 20.05 11.43 -8.25
C LYS A 331 19.46 11.51 -9.65
N ALA A 332 18.96 10.40 -10.20
CA ALA A 332 18.41 10.34 -11.54
C ALA A 332 17.13 11.19 -11.68
N LEU A 333 16.24 11.15 -10.67
CA LEU A 333 15.03 11.95 -10.62
C LEU A 333 15.30 13.45 -10.45
N LYS A 334 16.27 13.81 -9.61
CA LYS A 334 16.68 15.22 -9.43
C LYS A 334 17.31 15.82 -10.68
N LEU A 335 18.07 15.02 -11.43
CA LEU A 335 18.72 15.45 -12.67
C LEU A 335 17.67 15.71 -13.78
N GLY A 336 16.61 14.89 -13.80
CA GLY A 336 15.50 15.01 -14.75
C GLY A 336 15.86 14.56 -16.17
N SER A 337 14.85 14.21 -16.98
CA SER A 337 15.07 13.67 -18.34
C SER A 337 15.82 14.61 -19.28
N LYS A 338 15.76 15.94 -19.08
CA LYS A 338 16.45 16.92 -19.95
C LYS A 338 17.96 16.96 -19.73
N ASN A 339 18.43 16.71 -18.52
CA ASN A 339 19.86 16.78 -18.17
C ASN A 339 20.53 15.40 -18.09
N GLY A 340 19.97 14.39 -18.77
CA GLY A 340 20.51 13.03 -18.74
C GLY A 340 20.10 12.19 -17.53
N GLY A 341 19.11 12.62 -16.75
CA GLY A 341 18.46 11.84 -15.70
C GLY A 341 17.27 11.02 -16.20
N VAL A 342 16.26 10.86 -15.34
CA VAL A 342 14.96 10.24 -15.63
C VAL A 342 13.82 11.14 -15.14
N SER A 343 12.67 11.12 -15.81
CA SER A 343 11.47 11.83 -15.35
C SER A 343 10.67 11.03 -14.33
N ALA A 344 10.77 9.71 -14.39
CA ALA A 344 10.03 8.79 -13.54
C ALA A 344 10.81 7.48 -13.38
N ILE A 345 10.62 6.83 -12.24
CA ILE A 345 11.14 5.48 -11.96
C ILE A 345 9.96 4.55 -11.75
N PHE A 346 9.97 3.42 -12.42
CA PHE A 346 8.98 2.36 -12.29
C PHE A 346 9.57 1.28 -11.40
N ASP A 347 8.87 0.98 -10.32
CA ASP A 347 9.31 -0.08 -9.40
C ASP A 347 8.12 -0.63 -8.61
N GLU A 348 8.34 -1.74 -7.93
CA GLU A 348 7.32 -2.34 -7.08
C GLU A 348 7.02 -1.43 -5.89
N THR A 349 5.75 -1.38 -5.52
CA THR A 349 5.26 -0.48 -4.46
C THR A 349 6.04 -0.60 -3.14
N PRO A 350 6.45 -1.80 -2.68
CA PRO A 350 7.26 -1.93 -1.47
C PRO A 350 8.64 -1.23 -1.55
N TYR A 351 9.34 -1.27 -2.69
CA TYR A 351 10.61 -0.55 -2.87
C TYR A 351 10.42 0.96 -2.91
N ILE A 352 9.33 1.43 -3.53
CA ILE A 352 9.01 2.85 -3.54
C ILE A 352 8.67 3.34 -2.13
N ASN A 353 7.91 2.56 -1.36
CA ASN A 353 7.59 2.89 0.02
C ASN A 353 8.87 2.94 0.89
N SER A 354 9.79 1.98 0.74
CA SER A 354 11.06 2.00 1.48
C SER A 354 11.94 3.20 1.09
N PHE A 355 11.97 3.58 -0.19
CA PHE A 355 12.63 4.81 -0.65
C PHE A 355 12.00 6.07 -0.06
N LEU A 356 10.66 6.18 -0.05
CA LEU A 356 9.96 7.34 0.48
C LEU A 356 10.13 7.50 1.99
N LEU A 357 10.29 6.40 2.74
CA LEU A 357 10.63 6.47 4.16
C LEU A 357 11.99 7.15 4.41
N GLN A 358 12.96 6.95 3.51
CA GLN A 358 14.31 7.51 3.64
C GLN A 358 14.45 8.92 3.04
N TYR A 359 13.84 9.17 1.87
CA TYR A 359 14.05 10.39 1.08
C TYR A 359 12.80 11.27 0.92
N GLY A 360 11.68 10.97 1.59
CA GLY A 360 10.33 11.45 1.29
C GLY A 360 10.08 12.96 1.13
N LYS A 361 11.04 13.82 1.43
CA LYS A 361 10.97 15.26 1.14
C LYS A 361 11.34 15.52 -0.33
N GLY A 362 10.33 15.65 -1.18
CA GLY A 362 10.48 16.05 -2.60
C GLY A 362 10.23 14.96 -3.63
N PHE A 363 9.71 13.80 -3.21
CA PHE A 363 9.31 12.71 -4.11
C PHE A 363 7.89 12.28 -3.82
N GLN A 364 7.20 11.77 -4.85
CA GLN A 364 5.82 11.31 -4.72
C GLN A 364 5.62 9.98 -5.44
N LYS A 365 4.85 9.08 -4.81
CA LYS A 365 4.35 7.85 -5.43
C LYS A 365 3.09 8.15 -6.24
N VAL A 366 3.03 7.68 -7.48
CA VAL A 366 1.90 7.87 -8.40
C VAL A 366 1.40 6.51 -8.85
N GLY A 367 0.23 6.14 -8.32
CA GLY A 367 -0.66 5.05 -8.74
C GLY A 367 -0.03 3.65 -8.87
N PRO A 368 -0.80 2.57 -8.72
CA PRO A 368 -0.40 1.29 -9.29
C PRO A 368 -0.64 1.33 -10.80
N ILE A 369 0.43 1.32 -11.59
CA ILE A 369 0.39 1.27 -13.06
C ILE A 369 0.03 -0.12 -13.55
N ASP A 370 0.49 -1.14 -12.83
CA ASP A 370 0.20 -2.54 -13.11
C ASP A 370 -0.16 -3.26 -11.82
N ARG A 371 -1.11 -4.20 -11.91
CA ARG A 371 -1.65 -4.95 -10.78
C ARG A 371 -0.91 -6.28 -10.66
N THR A 372 0.20 -6.27 -9.92
CA THR A 372 0.92 -7.48 -9.49
C THR A 372 0.51 -7.86 -8.07
N VAL A 373 0.57 -9.12 -7.68
CA VAL A 373 -0.07 -9.57 -6.42
C VAL A 373 0.74 -9.17 -5.16
N GLY A 374 2.04 -8.90 -5.29
CA GLY A 374 2.96 -8.57 -4.18
C GLY A 374 4.09 -9.60 -4.06
N PHE A 375 4.82 -9.57 -2.94
CA PHE A 375 5.85 -10.57 -2.64
C PHE A 375 5.24 -11.80 -1.97
N GLY A 376 5.74 -12.98 -2.33
CA GLY A 376 5.35 -14.25 -1.72
C GLY A 376 6.53 -15.22 -1.65
N PHE A 377 6.46 -16.17 -0.74
CA PHE A 377 7.44 -17.25 -0.66
C PHE A 377 7.13 -18.32 -1.70
N VAL A 378 8.16 -18.96 -2.24
CA VAL A 378 8.06 -19.90 -3.35
C VAL A 378 8.23 -21.34 -2.86
N SER A 379 7.38 -22.25 -3.33
CA SER A 379 7.49 -23.69 -3.08
C SER A 379 7.28 -24.50 -4.35
N SER A 380 7.85 -25.71 -4.42
CA SER A 380 7.61 -26.64 -5.52
C SER A 380 6.15 -27.16 -5.50
N LEU A 381 5.52 -27.29 -6.67
CA LEU A 381 4.10 -27.73 -6.85
C LEU A 381 3.73 -29.07 -6.20
N ASN A 382 4.71 -29.90 -5.82
CA ASN A 382 4.48 -31.19 -5.18
C ASN A 382 4.55 -31.16 -3.65
N LEU A 383 4.83 -30.00 -3.04
CA LEU A 383 4.71 -29.79 -1.59
C LEU A 383 3.26 -29.37 -1.24
N SER A 384 2.27 -30.24 -1.49
CA SER A 384 0.90 -30.03 -1.01
C SER A 384 0.82 -30.19 0.53
N PRO A 385 -0.17 -29.64 1.26
CA PRO A 385 -0.94 -28.39 1.14
C PRO A 385 -0.68 -27.45 2.35
N SER A 386 0.37 -27.67 3.16
CA SER A 386 0.53 -27.00 4.46
C SER A 386 1.14 -25.59 4.39
N LEU A 387 1.90 -25.27 3.32
CA LEU A 387 2.48 -23.93 3.13
C LEU A 387 1.51 -22.93 2.48
N GLY A 388 0.49 -23.41 1.78
CA GLY A 388 -0.55 -22.57 1.17
C GLY A 388 -1.69 -22.17 2.12
N ALA A 389 -1.64 -22.61 3.38
CA ALA A 389 -2.68 -22.38 4.39
C ALA A 389 -2.29 -21.35 5.48
N CYS A 390 -1.20 -20.61 5.29
CA CYS A 390 -0.78 -19.53 6.19
C CYS A 390 -1.04 -18.14 5.61
#